data_AF-A0A2D6Y630-F1
#
_entry.id   AF-A0A2D6Y630-F1
#
_cell.length_a   1.000
_cell.length_b   1.000
_cell.length_c   1.000
_cell.angle_alpha   90.00
_cell.angle_beta   90.00
_cell.angle_gamma   90.00
#
_symmetry.space_group_name_H-M   'P 1'
#
loop_
_entity.id
_entity.type
_entity.pdbx_description
1 polymer ?
#
loop_
_entity_poly.entity_id
_entity_poly.type
_entity_poly.pdbx_seq_one_letter_code
_entity_poly.pdbx_strand_id
1 'polypeptide(L)'
;MTGLSPRQQWRVFRAVLKQPVTAESVEAFAEQFGELSRRDGGIGAWLVKPRKNAGTYSEVAGPAGFHTDSQYHSHPERLFVLACDTPASEGGDNLLIGLDDAHAVALEALGSEAVDRLKQSVWRWSVPQVFQSETTPAVSPPSPIFREDGTIRWRIDNIVCENKADLSLAKAFEQALERSPRAEHVRLQSGDVLLCDNWHALHARTDFSDMNRVLYRARLV
;
A
#
# COMPACT_ATOMS: atom_id res chain seq x y z
N MET A 1 -10.64 -22.48 3.17
CA MET A 1 -9.70 -21.38 3.41
C MET A 1 -8.88 -21.15 2.14
N THR A 2 -9.30 -20.20 1.31
CA THR A 2 -8.62 -19.80 0.07
C THR A 2 -7.68 -18.62 0.34
N GLY A 3 -6.77 -18.74 1.29
CA GLY A 3 -5.76 -17.70 1.54
C GLY A 3 -4.78 -17.57 0.37
N LEU A 4 -4.03 -16.47 0.33
CA LEU A 4 -2.85 -16.37 -0.50
C LEU A 4 -1.85 -17.47 -0.08
N SER A 5 -1.27 -18.18 -1.05
CA SER A 5 -0.20 -19.14 -0.73
C SER A 5 1.03 -18.39 -0.19
N PRO A 6 1.91 -19.02 0.60
CA PRO A 6 3.13 -18.37 1.11
C PRO A 6 4.05 -17.76 0.03
N ARG A 7 3.89 -18.15 -1.24
CA ARG A 7 4.66 -17.63 -2.38
C ARG A 7 3.93 -16.59 -3.21
N GLN A 8 2.65 -16.37 -2.95
CA GLN A 8 1.82 -15.49 -3.76
C GLN A 8 1.46 -14.26 -2.94
N GLN A 9 2.13 -13.15 -3.19
CA GLN A 9 1.95 -11.92 -2.41
C GLN A 9 0.70 -11.13 -2.83
N TRP A 10 0.11 -11.43 -4.00
CA TRP A 10 -1.16 -10.85 -4.42
C TRP A 10 -1.93 -11.76 -5.36
N ARG A 11 -3.22 -11.51 -5.50
CA ARG A 11 -4.12 -12.19 -6.44
C ARG A 11 -5.18 -11.25 -6.97
N VAL A 12 -5.40 -11.32 -8.29
CA VAL A 12 -6.55 -10.68 -8.93
C VAL A 12 -7.66 -11.70 -9.14
N PHE A 13 -8.85 -11.37 -8.66
CA PHE A 13 -10.09 -12.09 -8.90
C PHE A 13 -10.88 -11.31 -9.94
N ARG A 14 -11.12 -11.92 -11.10
CA ARG A 14 -11.75 -11.23 -12.23
C ARG A 14 -13.27 -11.33 -12.15
N ALA A 15 -13.96 -10.20 -12.31
CA ALA A 15 -15.42 -10.08 -12.34
C ALA A 15 -16.15 -10.86 -11.23
N VAL A 16 -15.58 -10.87 -10.02
CA VAL A 16 -16.12 -11.63 -8.88
C VAL A 16 -17.23 -10.87 -8.16
N LEU A 17 -17.21 -9.53 -8.22
CA LEU A 17 -18.27 -8.69 -7.68
C LEU A 17 -19.25 -8.28 -8.78
N LYS A 18 -20.54 -8.30 -8.44
CA LYS A 18 -21.61 -7.79 -9.32
C LYS A 18 -21.64 -6.27 -9.28
N GLN A 19 -22.03 -5.68 -10.40
CA GLN A 19 -22.23 -4.23 -10.49
C GLN A 19 -23.65 -3.82 -10.04
N PRO A 20 -23.82 -2.64 -9.42
CA PRO A 20 -22.74 -1.76 -8.94
C PRO A 20 -21.98 -2.42 -7.77
N VAL A 21 -20.66 -2.21 -7.72
CA VAL A 21 -19.87 -2.69 -6.58
C VAL A 21 -20.16 -1.81 -5.38
N THR A 22 -20.50 -2.41 -4.24
CA THR A 22 -20.83 -1.69 -3.00
C THR A 22 -19.86 -2.03 -1.88
N ALA A 23 -19.79 -1.18 -0.85
CA ALA A 23 -18.97 -1.42 0.33
C ALA A 23 -19.31 -2.79 0.98
N GLU A 24 -20.60 -3.12 1.09
CA GLU A 24 -21.07 -4.38 1.67
C GLU A 24 -20.60 -5.60 0.86
N SER A 25 -20.64 -5.51 -0.47
CA SER A 25 -20.16 -6.59 -1.34
C SER A 25 -18.64 -6.81 -1.20
N VAL A 26 -17.89 -5.74 -0.95
CA VAL A 26 -16.44 -5.77 -0.77
C VAL A 26 -16.08 -6.30 0.62
N GLU A 27 -16.80 -5.88 1.66
CA GLU A 27 -16.69 -6.42 3.01
C GLU A 27 -16.95 -7.92 3.02
N ALA A 28 -18.07 -8.37 2.44
CA ALA A 28 -18.41 -9.79 2.36
C ALA A 28 -17.40 -10.62 1.54
N PHE A 29 -16.74 -10.02 0.54
CA PHE A 29 -15.63 -10.66 -0.15
C PHE A 29 -14.39 -10.77 0.75
N ALA A 30 -14.00 -9.66 1.38
CA ALA A 30 -12.79 -9.56 2.17
C ALA A 30 -12.83 -10.46 3.43
N GLU A 31 -13.99 -10.61 4.06
CA GLU A 31 -14.21 -11.49 5.22
C GLU A 31 -13.94 -12.98 4.94
N GLN A 32 -13.86 -13.40 3.68
CA GLN A 32 -13.43 -14.75 3.31
C GLN A 32 -11.92 -15.00 3.54
N PHE A 33 -11.15 -13.92 3.76
CA PHE A 33 -9.69 -13.95 3.86
C PHE A 33 -9.14 -13.47 5.21
N GLY A 34 -9.95 -12.84 6.06
CA GLY A 34 -9.54 -12.33 7.38
C GLY A 34 -10.62 -11.51 8.06
N GLU A 35 -10.33 -10.96 9.23
CA GLU A 35 -11.24 -10.05 9.92
C GLU A 35 -11.03 -8.61 9.42
N LEU A 36 -12.12 -7.88 9.15
CA LEU A 36 -12.05 -6.49 8.71
C LEU A 36 -11.41 -5.59 9.76
N SER A 37 -10.32 -4.90 9.39
CA SER A 37 -9.77 -3.83 10.21
C SER A 37 -10.66 -2.60 10.13
N ARG A 38 -11.20 -2.21 11.29
CA ARG A 38 -11.96 -0.96 11.48
C ARG A 38 -11.08 0.15 12.07
N ARG A 39 -9.75 0.02 12.04
CA ARG A 39 -8.83 1.08 12.50
C ARG A 39 -8.90 2.29 11.57
N ASP A 40 -8.40 3.43 12.06
CA ASP A 40 -8.27 4.67 11.30
C ASP A 40 -9.60 5.15 10.69
N GLY A 41 -10.66 5.18 11.53
CA GLY A 41 -11.96 5.77 11.20
C GLY A 41 -13.16 4.81 11.12
N GLY A 42 -13.01 3.55 11.54
CA GLY A 42 -14.16 2.70 11.92
C GLY A 42 -14.85 1.94 10.79
N ILE A 43 -14.50 2.20 9.53
CA ILE A 43 -15.19 1.70 8.34
C ILE A 43 -14.47 0.45 7.82
N GLY A 44 -15.23 -0.57 7.37
CA GLY A 44 -14.69 -1.80 6.79
C GLY A 44 -14.16 -1.59 5.38
N ALA A 45 -15.05 -1.24 4.43
CA ALA A 45 -14.69 -0.87 3.07
C ALA A 45 -14.79 0.65 2.81
N TRP A 46 -13.67 1.24 2.43
CA TRP A 46 -13.48 2.66 2.20
C TRP A 46 -13.70 3.00 0.73
N LEU A 47 -14.54 3.99 0.44
CA LEU A 47 -14.67 4.54 -0.91
C LEU A 47 -13.40 5.31 -1.28
N VAL A 48 -12.70 4.84 -2.31
CA VAL A 48 -11.53 5.49 -2.89
C VAL A 48 -11.97 6.15 -4.20
N LYS A 49 -12.45 7.39 -4.07
CA LYS A 49 -12.87 8.24 -5.19
C LYS A 49 -12.03 9.51 -5.24
N PRO A 50 -11.50 9.91 -6.40
CA PRO A 50 -10.74 11.13 -6.55
C PRO A 50 -11.56 12.37 -6.15
N ARG A 51 -10.93 13.31 -5.46
CA ARG A 51 -11.54 14.58 -5.05
C ARG A 51 -10.67 15.74 -5.54
N LYS A 52 -11.30 16.80 -6.06
CA LYS A 52 -10.58 17.90 -6.74
C LYS A 52 -9.63 18.70 -5.83
N ASN A 53 -9.89 18.82 -4.52
CA ASN A 53 -9.17 19.77 -3.64
C ASN A 53 -8.97 19.31 -2.17
N ALA A 54 -9.26 18.06 -1.81
CA ALA A 54 -9.10 17.55 -0.45
C ALA A 54 -9.24 16.03 -0.43
N GLY A 55 -8.41 15.32 0.35
CA GLY A 55 -8.51 13.87 0.50
C GLY A 55 -7.26 13.27 1.13
N THR A 56 -7.38 12.02 1.58
CA THR A 56 -6.19 11.22 1.95
C THR A 56 -5.35 10.89 0.71
N TYR A 57 -4.13 10.39 0.89
CA TYR A 57 -3.20 10.01 -0.20
C TYR A 57 -3.88 9.17 -1.31
N SER A 58 -4.83 8.31 -0.94
CA SER A 58 -5.57 7.45 -1.87
C SER A 58 -6.67 8.18 -2.67
N GLU A 59 -7.18 9.31 -2.18
CA GLU A 59 -8.33 10.07 -2.73
C GLU A 59 -7.92 11.29 -3.59
N VAL A 60 -6.62 11.51 -3.79
CA VAL A 60 -6.10 12.53 -4.71
C VAL A 60 -5.94 11.89 -6.10
N ALA A 61 -6.37 12.61 -7.15
CA ALA A 61 -6.06 12.24 -8.54
C ALA A 61 -4.55 12.39 -8.77
N GLY A 62 -3.93 11.47 -9.52
CA GLY A 62 -2.49 11.45 -9.68
C GLY A 62 -1.84 10.12 -9.33
N PRO A 63 -0.51 10.01 -9.49
CA PRO A 63 0.23 8.82 -9.11
C PRO A 63 0.26 8.65 -7.59
N ALA A 64 0.42 7.40 -7.16
CA ALA A 64 0.80 7.07 -5.80
C ALA A 64 2.08 6.22 -5.89
N GLY A 65 3.14 6.66 -5.22
CA GLY A 65 4.43 5.96 -5.15
C GLY A 65 4.30 4.62 -4.42
N PHE A 66 5.37 3.82 -4.44
CA PHE A 66 5.32 2.50 -3.82
C PHE A 66 5.17 2.61 -2.31
N HIS A 67 4.24 1.85 -1.73
CA HIS A 67 4.01 1.86 -0.29
C HIS A 67 3.36 0.57 0.22
N THR A 68 3.49 0.38 1.53
CA THR A 68 2.62 -0.45 2.36
C THR A 68 1.60 0.45 3.06
N ASP A 69 0.39 -0.07 3.27
CA ASP A 69 -0.63 0.60 4.07
C ASP A 69 -0.28 0.52 5.56
N SER A 70 -0.73 1.52 6.33
CA SER A 70 -0.70 1.49 7.81
C SER A 70 0.68 1.34 8.45
N GLN A 71 1.76 1.63 7.74
CA GLN A 71 3.14 1.34 8.15
C GLN A 71 3.58 2.02 9.47
N TYR A 72 2.85 3.07 9.89
CA TYR A 72 3.02 3.77 11.16
C TYR A 72 2.50 2.99 12.39
N HIS A 73 1.69 1.94 12.19
CA HIS A 73 1.23 1.05 13.26
C HIS A 73 2.31 0.05 13.65
N SER A 74 2.37 -0.36 14.92
CA SER A 74 3.28 -1.42 15.37
C SER A 74 3.01 -2.76 14.69
N HIS A 75 1.74 -3.02 14.39
CA HIS A 75 1.26 -4.18 13.63
C HIS A 75 0.31 -3.68 12.54
N PRO A 76 0.82 -3.31 11.35
CA PRO A 76 -0.02 -2.91 10.22
C PRO A 76 -0.90 -4.09 9.78
N GLU A 77 -2.05 -3.79 9.17
CA GLU A 77 -2.90 -4.82 8.57
C GLU A 77 -2.10 -5.67 7.58
N ARG A 78 -2.30 -6.98 7.64
CA ARG A 78 -1.55 -7.91 6.80
C ARG A 78 -2.06 -7.92 5.38
N LEU A 79 -3.38 -7.91 5.18
CA LEU A 79 -3.96 -7.95 3.84
C LEU A 79 -4.71 -6.65 3.57
N PHE A 80 -4.76 -6.27 2.30
CA PHE A 80 -5.74 -5.32 1.82
C PHE A 80 -6.42 -5.83 0.54
N VAL A 81 -7.62 -5.31 0.32
CA VAL A 81 -8.44 -5.55 -0.86
C VAL A 81 -8.64 -4.22 -1.58
N LEU A 82 -8.44 -4.20 -2.90
CA LEU A 82 -8.89 -3.14 -3.79
C LEU A 82 -9.90 -3.70 -4.78
N ALA A 83 -11.16 -3.29 -4.65
CA ALA A 83 -12.25 -3.68 -5.54
C ALA A 83 -12.60 -2.54 -6.49
N CYS A 84 -12.73 -2.84 -7.78
CA CYS A 84 -13.02 -1.83 -8.80
C CYS A 84 -14.51 -1.79 -9.11
N ASP A 85 -15.13 -0.63 -8.87
CA ASP A 85 -16.46 -0.32 -9.39
C ASP A 85 -16.34 0.29 -10.78
N THR A 86 -15.58 1.39 -10.89
CA THR A 86 -15.39 2.12 -12.15
C THR A 86 -13.89 2.37 -12.36
N PRO A 87 -13.23 1.79 -13.37
CA PRO A 87 -11.84 2.09 -13.67
C PRO A 87 -11.70 3.52 -14.24
N ALA A 88 -10.51 4.11 -14.16
CA ALA A 88 -10.22 5.33 -14.92
C ALA A 88 -10.20 5.02 -16.42
N SER A 89 -10.65 5.95 -17.25
CA SER A 89 -10.57 5.84 -18.72
C SER A 89 -9.14 5.56 -19.20
N GLU A 90 -8.16 6.25 -18.64
CA GLU A 90 -6.72 6.08 -18.87
C GLU A 90 -5.94 6.09 -17.55
N GLY A 91 -4.85 5.32 -17.51
CA GLY A 91 -4.02 5.19 -16.31
C GLY A 91 -4.77 4.66 -15.09
N GLY A 92 -4.30 5.00 -13.90
CA GLY A 92 -4.86 4.53 -12.63
C GLY A 92 -4.67 3.03 -12.39
N ASP A 93 -3.73 2.43 -13.13
CA ASP A 93 -3.33 1.04 -13.02
C ASP A 93 -2.57 0.84 -11.70
N ASN A 94 -2.69 -0.35 -11.12
CA ASN A 94 -1.94 -0.71 -9.92
C ASN A 94 -0.57 -1.22 -10.35
N LEU A 95 0.44 -0.86 -9.57
CA LEU A 95 1.79 -1.40 -9.67
C LEU A 95 2.06 -2.22 -8.42
N LEU A 96 2.63 -3.42 -8.57
CA LEU A 96 2.89 -4.33 -7.46
C LEU A 96 4.33 -4.81 -7.54
N ILE A 97 5.06 -4.75 -6.44
CA ILE A 97 6.42 -5.31 -6.35
C ILE A 97 6.56 -6.10 -5.06
N GLY A 98 7.07 -7.32 -5.19
CA GLY A 98 7.29 -8.21 -4.07
C GLY A 98 8.45 -7.81 -3.20
N LEU A 99 8.48 -8.28 -1.95
CA LEU A 99 9.57 -8.02 -1.01
C LEU A 99 10.94 -8.43 -1.56
N ASP A 100 11.04 -9.63 -2.13
CA ASP A 100 12.30 -10.13 -2.70
C ASP A 100 12.78 -9.27 -3.87
N ASP A 101 11.86 -8.85 -4.75
CA ASP A 101 12.16 -7.95 -5.85
C ASP A 101 12.52 -6.54 -5.37
N ALA A 102 11.80 -5.99 -4.38
CA ALA A 102 12.11 -4.71 -3.78
C ALA A 102 13.49 -4.72 -3.08
N HIS A 103 13.84 -5.82 -2.42
CA HIS A 103 15.17 -6.02 -1.84
C HIS A 103 16.24 -6.13 -2.94
N ALA A 104 15.96 -6.85 -4.03
CA ALA A 104 16.87 -6.92 -5.18
C ALA A 104 17.08 -5.53 -5.80
N VAL A 105 16.02 -4.73 -5.97
CA VAL A 105 16.12 -3.33 -6.44
C VAL A 105 17.02 -2.51 -5.52
N ALA A 106 16.83 -2.59 -4.20
CA ALA A 106 17.66 -1.87 -3.25
C ALA A 106 19.14 -2.29 -3.37
N LEU A 107 19.41 -3.59 -3.45
CA LEU A 107 20.76 -4.12 -3.56
C LEU A 107 21.44 -3.72 -4.87
N GLU A 108 20.74 -3.84 -5.99
CA GLU A 108 21.26 -3.54 -7.33
C GLU A 108 21.50 -2.03 -7.53
N ALA A 109 20.58 -1.19 -7.04
CA ALA A 109 20.64 0.25 -7.28
C ALA A 109 21.47 1.01 -6.23
N LEU A 110 21.51 0.52 -4.98
CA LEU A 110 22.06 1.27 -3.84
C LEU A 110 23.25 0.55 -3.16
N GLY A 111 23.45 -0.74 -3.40
CA GLY A 111 24.51 -1.55 -2.81
C GLY A 111 24.19 -2.10 -1.42
N SER A 112 25.08 -2.96 -0.91
CA SER A 112 24.85 -3.69 0.35
C SER A 112 24.82 -2.79 1.59
N GLU A 113 25.68 -1.78 1.65
CA GLU A 113 25.70 -0.85 2.80
C GLU A 113 24.38 -0.09 2.95
N ALA A 114 23.77 0.30 1.83
CA ALA A 114 22.46 0.94 1.82
C ALA A 114 21.38 -0.04 2.30
N VAL A 115 21.40 -1.29 1.84
CA VAL A 115 20.48 -2.34 2.30
C VAL A 115 20.65 -2.59 3.81
N ASP A 116 21.87 -2.65 4.31
CA ASP A 116 22.15 -2.82 5.74
C ASP A 116 21.57 -1.64 6.54
N ARG A 117 21.67 -0.42 6.02
CA ARG A 117 21.02 0.76 6.62
C ARG A 117 19.49 0.68 6.58
N LEU A 118 18.90 0.19 5.50
CA LEU A 118 17.44 -0.03 5.39
C LEU A 118 16.92 -1.11 6.37
N LYS A 119 17.79 -2.02 6.82
CA LYS A 119 17.50 -3.05 7.84
C LYS A 119 17.62 -2.55 9.29
N GLN A 120 18.15 -1.34 9.52
CA GLN A 120 18.29 -0.80 10.87
C GLN A 120 16.98 -0.19 11.37
N SER A 121 16.74 -0.33 12.68
CA SER A 121 15.57 0.25 13.37
C SER A 121 15.77 1.76 13.59
N VAL A 122 15.76 2.53 12.50
CA VAL A 122 15.90 4.00 12.52
C VAL A 122 14.78 4.71 11.77
N TRP A 123 14.00 3.98 10.97
CA TRP A 123 12.97 4.55 10.11
C TRP A 123 11.67 4.72 10.86
N ARG A 124 11.04 5.87 10.67
CA ARG A 124 9.82 6.27 11.36
C ARG A 124 8.85 6.87 10.37
N TRP A 125 7.57 6.86 10.71
CA TRP A 125 6.54 7.49 9.90
C TRP A 125 5.65 8.38 10.74
N SER A 126 5.30 9.55 10.20
CA SER A 126 4.30 10.40 10.83
C SER A 126 2.92 9.75 10.69
N VAL A 127 2.18 9.74 11.79
CA VAL A 127 0.79 9.29 11.82
C VAL A 127 -0.07 10.41 11.24
N PRO A 128 -0.94 10.15 10.25
CA PRO A 128 -1.83 11.17 9.70
C PRO A 128 -2.63 11.86 10.81
N GLN A 129 -2.72 13.20 10.76
CA GLN A 129 -3.35 14.01 11.83
C GLN A 129 -4.79 13.56 12.15
N VAL A 130 -5.54 13.12 11.13
CA VAL A 130 -6.92 12.62 11.26
C VAL A 130 -7.03 11.34 12.12
N PHE A 131 -5.93 10.62 12.32
CA PHE A 131 -5.86 9.40 13.12
C PHE A 131 -5.11 9.60 14.45
N GLN A 132 -4.63 10.82 14.72
CA GLN A 132 -3.99 11.13 16.00
C GLN A 132 -5.05 11.28 17.09
N SER A 133 -4.72 10.79 18.29
CA SER A 133 -5.49 10.93 19.52
C SER A 133 -4.52 11.22 20.67
N GLU A 134 -5.01 11.57 21.85
CA GLU A 134 -4.14 11.73 23.05
C GLU A 134 -3.31 10.47 23.35
N THR A 135 -3.80 9.31 22.94
CA THR A 135 -3.17 8.00 23.15
C THR A 135 -2.36 7.50 21.96
N THR A 136 -2.43 8.15 20.80
CA THR A 136 -1.73 7.75 19.58
C THR A 136 -0.57 8.71 19.30
N PRO A 137 0.69 8.24 19.31
CA PRO A 137 1.83 9.12 19.09
C PRO A 137 1.79 9.72 17.67
N ALA A 138 2.25 10.97 17.52
CA ALA A 138 2.30 11.65 16.22
C ALA A 138 3.29 10.99 15.23
N VAL A 139 4.22 10.19 15.73
CA VAL A 139 5.24 9.49 14.95
C VAL A 139 5.37 8.07 15.47
N SER A 140 5.47 7.10 14.56
CA SER A 140 5.68 5.69 14.93
C SER A 140 6.97 5.49 15.74
N PRO A 141 7.07 4.40 16.51
CA PRO A 141 8.36 3.87 16.95
C PRO A 141 9.28 3.62 15.74
N PRO A 142 10.60 3.65 15.92
CA PRO A 142 11.54 3.28 14.88
C PRO A 142 11.38 1.81 14.49
N SER A 143 11.49 1.52 13.20
CA SER A 143 11.39 0.18 12.63
C SER A 143 12.32 0.05 11.42
N PRO A 144 12.81 -1.14 11.08
CA PRO A 144 13.45 -1.40 9.80
C PRO A 144 12.46 -1.25 8.63
N ILE A 145 12.98 -0.89 7.46
CA ILE A 145 12.22 -0.99 6.21
C ILE A 145 12.16 -2.46 5.78
N PHE A 146 13.30 -3.14 5.72
CA PHE A 146 13.36 -4.60 5.54
C PHE A 146 13.56 -5.25 6.90
N ARG A 147 12.59 -6.05 7.35
CA ARG A 147 12.57 -6.62 8.70
C ARG A 147 13.10 -8.06 8.69
N GLU A 148 13.71 -8.46 9.79
CA GLU A 148 14.25 -9.82 9.96
C GLU A 148 13.18 -10.91 9.91
N ASP A 149 11.93 -10.57 10.23
CA ASP A 149 10.77 -11.47 10.13
C ASP A 149 10.28 -11.69 8.69
N GLY A 150 10.99 -11.17 7.69
CA GLY A 150 10.65 -11.32 6.28
C GLY A 150 9.52 -10.41 5.83
N THR A 151 9.28 -9.29 6.52
CA THR A 151 8.29 -8.27 6.13
C THR A 151 8.93 -6.96 5.69
N ILE A 152 8.18 -6.15 4.93
CA ILE A 152 8.60 -4.82 4.47
C ILE A 152 7.67 -3.73 5.02
N ARG A 153 8.23 -2.56 5.32
CA ARG A 153 7.49 -1.33 5.64
C ARG A 153 8.06 -0.19 4.86
N TRP A 154 7.25 0.39 4.00
CA TRP A 154 7.73 1.46 3.14
C TRP A 154 6.62 2.44 2.84
N ARG A 155 6.93 3.73 2.95
CA ARG A 155 6.09 4.83 2.52
C ARG A 155 6.88 6.12 2.59
N ILE A 156 7.18 6.74 1.45
CA ILE A 156 8.07 7.90 1.39
C ILE A 156 7.38 9.22 1.82
N ASP A 157 6.08 9.40 1.55
CA ASP A 157 5.39 10.69 1.74
C ASP A 157 5.27 11.12 3.22
N ASN A 158 5.29 10.16 4.14
CA ASN A 158 5.26 10.42 5.58
C ASN A 158 6.46 9.84 6.34
N ILE A 159 7.56 9.53 5.63
CA ILE A 159 8.79 9.10 6.31
C ILE A 159 9.38 10.26 7.13
N VAL A 160 9.85 9.94 8.33
CA VAL A 160 10.52 10.88 9.23
C VAL A 160 11.96 10.40 9.42
N CYS A 161 12.91 11.20 8.95
CA CYS A 161 14.35 10.93 9.06
C CYS A 161 15.02 11.96 9.96
N GLU A 162 15.92 11.51 10.85
CA GLU A 162 16.63 12.40 11.78
C GLU A 162 17.79 13.15 11.10
N ASN A 163 18.30 12.63 9.98
CA ASN A 163 19.41 13.21 9.26
C ASN A 163 19.19 13.20 7.74
N LYS A 164 19.99 14.02 7.04
CA LYS A 164 19.90 14.19 5.58
C LYS A 164 20.35 12.96 4.80
N ALA A 165 21.25 12.14 5.36
CA ALA A 165 21.75 10.95 4.68
C ALA A 165 20.63 9.91 4.56
N ASP A 166 19.90 9.65 5.64
CA ASP A 166 18.74 8.74 5.64
C ASP A 166 17.63 9.23 4.70
N LEU A 167 17.33 10.53 4.71
CA LEU A 167 16.34 11.09 3.78
C LEU A 167 16.80 10.94 2.31
N SER A 168 18.09 11.10 2.04
CA SER A 168 18.64 10.93 0.69
C SER A 168 18.59 9.47 0.25
N LEU A 169 18.92 8.54 1.15
CA LEU A 169 18.81 7.11 0.93
C LEU A 169 17.36 6.69 0.67
N ALA A 170 16.40 7.16 1.47
CA ALA A 170 14.98 6.90 1.28
C ALA A 170 14.50 7.38 -0.10
N LYS A 171 14.89 8.60 -0.51
CA LYS A 171 14.56 9.12 -1.85
C LYS A 171 15.20 8.31 -2.98
N ALA A 172 16.44 7.86 -2.80
CA ALA A 172 17.12 7.02 -3.77
C ALA A 172 16.43 5.66 -3.91
N PHE A 173 15.95 5.08 -2.81
CA PHE A 173 15.18 3.84 -2.82
C PHE A 173 13.83 4.01 -3.53
N GLU A 174 13.08 5.09 -3.25
CA GLU A 174 11.83 5.38 -3.99
C GLU A 174 12.08 5.45 -5.50
N GLN A 175 13.08 6.22 -5.93
CA GLN A 175 13.41 6.36 -7.35
C GLN A 175 13.84 5.04 -8.00
N ALA A 176 14.52 4.18 -7.24
CA ALA A 176 14.92 2.86 -7.71
C ALA A 176 13.68 1.95 -7.91
N LEU A 177 12.72 1.99 -6.98
CA LEU A 177 11.45 1.27 -7.10
C LEU A 177 10.64 1.77 -8.31
N GLU A 178 10.47 3.08 -8.46
CA GLU A 178 9.72 3.70 -9.56
C GLU A 178 10.26 3.35 -10.95
N ARG A 179 11.59 3.16 -11.08
CA ARG A 179 12.27 2.82 -12.34
C ARG A 179 12.39 1.32 -12.57
N SER A 180 12.03 0.50 -11.58
CA SER A 180 12.27 -0.93 -11.63
C SER A 180 11.34 -1.61 -12.65
N PRO A 181 11.88 -2.41 -13.58
CA PRO A 181 11.06 -3.24 -14.47
C PRO A 181 10.48 -4.46 -13.76
N ARG A 182 10.80 -4.67 -12.46
CA ARG A 182 10.32 -5.81 -11.67
C ARG A 182 8.88 -5.63 -11.17
N ALA A 183 8.32 -4.43 -11.31
CA ALA A 183 6.95 -4.17 -10.90
C ALA A 183 5.94 -4.80 -11.89
N GLU A 184 4.95 -5.52 -11.36
CA GLU A 184 3.82 -6.02 -12.13
C GLU A 184 2.78 -4.91 -12.32
N HIS A 185 2.32 -4.74 -13.56
CA HIS A 185 1.24 -3.83 -13.90
C HIS A 185 -0.11 -4.56 -13.88
N VAL A 186 -1.04 -4.06 -13.06
CA VAL A 186 -2.38 -4.64 -12.90
C VAL A 186 -3.46 -3.59 -13.12
N ARG A 187 -4.13 -3.69 -14.28
CA ARG A 187 -5.36 -2.94 -14.57
C ARG A 187 -6.57 -3.73 -14.09
N LEU A 188 -7.34 -3.14 -13.16
CA LEU A 188 -8.61 -3.70 -12.68
C LEU A 188 -9.75 -3.22 -13.58
N GLN A 189 -10.64 -4.13 -13.94
CA GLN A 189 -11.92 -3.83 -14.59
C GLN A 189 -13.03 -3.78 -13.55
N SER A 190 -14.19 -3.24 -13.91
CA SER A 190 -15.36 -3.24 -13.04
C SER A 190 -15.72 -4.67 -12.57
N GLY A 191 -15.91 -4.86 -11.27
CA GLY A 191 -16.15 -6.14 -10.62
C GLY A 191 -14.89 -6.95 -10.29
N ASP A 192 -13.70 -6.52 -10.73
CA ASP A 192 -12.43 -7.13 -10.34
C ASP A 192 -12.04 -6.75 -8.91
N VAL A 193 -11.35 -7.67 -8.25
CA VAL A 193 -10.81 -7.49 -6.90
C VAL A 193 -9.35 -7.90 -6.85
N LEU A 194 -8.48 -7.00 -6.39
CA LEU A 194 -7.10 -7.29 -6.01
C LEU A 194 -7.04 -7.55 -4.51
N LEU A 195 -6.53 -8.72 -4.12
CA LEU A 195 -6.12 -9.04 -2.75
C LEU A 195 -4.59 -9.01 -2.69
N CYS A 196 -4.02 -8.30 -1.72
CA CYS A 196 -2.57 -8.14 -1.59
C CYS A 196 -2.11 -8.35 -0.14
N ASP A 197 -0.97 -9.02 0.04
CA ASP A 197 -0.26 -9.17 1.31
C ASP A 197 0.64 -7.95 1.52
N ASN A 198 0.12 -7.00 2.30
CA ASN A 198 0.72 -5.73 2.66
C ASN A 198 2.04 -5.88 3.44
N TRP A 199 2.31 -7.06 4.02
CA TRP A 199 3.59 -7.30 4.71
C TRP A 199 4.69 -7.72 3.76
N HIS A 200 4.35 -8.22 2.57
CA HIS A 200 5.30 -8.84 1.66
C HIS A 200 5.29 -8.22 0.24
N ALA A 201 4.49 -7.19 0.01
CA ALA A 201 4.47 -6.46 -1.26
C ALA A 201 4.26 -4.97 -1.03
N LEU A 202 4.87 -4.18 -1.91
CA LEU A 202 4.57 -2.77 -2.07
C LEU A 202 3.57 -2.60 -3.20
N HIS A 203 2.70 -1.62 -3.06
CA HIS A 203 1.77 -1.25 -4.11
C HIS A 203 1.88 0.25 -4.45
N ALA A 204 1.60 0.58 -5.69
CA ALA A 204 1.60 1.92 -6.24
C ALA A 204 0.45 2.06 -7.25
N ARG A 205 0.28 3.27 -7.77
CA ARG A 205 -0.70 3.56 -8.81
C ARG A 205 -0.11 4.50 -9.85
N THR A 206 -0.31 4.20 -11.12
CA THR A 206 0.08 5.10 -12.21
C THR A 206 -0.75 6.40 -12.18
N ASP A 207 -0.24 7.43 -12.85
CA ASP A 207 -0.98 8.69 -13.00
C ASP A 207 -2.35 8.49 -13.67
N PHE A 208 -3.32 9.34 -13.32
CA PHE A 208 -4.64 9.42 -13.94
C PHE A 208 -5.34 10.74 -13.57
N SER A 209 -6.23 11.20 -14.46
CA SER A 209 -7.02 12.42 -14.29
C SER A 209 -8.54 12.18 -14.23
N ASP A 210 -8.99 10.94 -14.46
CA ASP A 210 -10.41 10.60 -14.50
C ASP A 210 -11.06 10.64 -13.10
N MET A 211 -11.92 11.64 -12.89
CA MET A 211 -12.65 11.85 -11.64
C MET A 211 -13.82 10.89 -11.43
N ASN A 212 -14.16 10.07 -12.43
CA ASN A 212 -15.18 9.03 -12.34
C ASN A 212 -14.61 7.70 -11.85
N ARG A 213 -13.29 7.57 -11.67
CA ARG A 213 -12.68 6.37 -11.09
C ARG A 213 -13.23 6.10 -9.70
N VAL A 214 -13.68 4.89 -9.44
CA VAL A 214 -14.18 4.44 -8.14
C VAL A 214 -13.60 3.07 -7.82
N LEU A 215 -12.82 3.02 -6.73
CA LEU A 215 -12.46 1.78 -6.06
C LEU A 215 -13.03 1.76 -4.64
N TYR A 216 -13.11 0.56 -4.07
CA TYR A 216 -13.28 0.36 -2.64
C TYR A 216 -12.02 -0.30 -2.08
N ARG A 217 -11.58 0.13 -0.89
CA ARG A 217 -10.46 -0.47 -0.17
C ARG A 217 -10.90 -1.04 1.17
N ALA A 218 -10.62 -2.30 1.43
CA ALA A 218 -10.75 -2.90 2.76
C ALA A 218 -9.39 -3.39 3.24
N ARG A 219 -9.15 -3.38 4.56
CA ARG A 219 -7.93 -3.93 5.17
C ARG A 219 -8.32 -5.05 6.14
N LEU A 220 -7.45 -6.04 6.30
CA LEU A 220 -7.73 -7.23 7.11
C LEU A 220 -6.58 -7.50 8.09
N VAL A 221 -6.94 -7.92 9.30
CA VAL A 221 -6.01 -8.40 10.34
C VAL A 221 -5.91 -9.92 10.36
#